data_AF-A0A228HH80-F1
#
_entry.id   AF-A0A228HH80-F1
#
_cell.length_a   1.000
_cell.length_b   1.000
_cell.length_c   1.000
_cell.angle_alpha   90.00
_cell.angle_beta   90.00
_cell.angle_gamma   90.00
#
_symmetry.space_group_name_H-M   'P 1'
#
loop_
_entity.id
_entity.type
_entity.pdbx_description
1 polymer ?
#
loop_
_entity_poly.entity_id
_entity_poly.type
_entity_poly.pdbx_seq_one_letter_code
_entity_poly.pdbx_strand_id
1 'polypeptide(L)'
;MPLFGPEYIRYPIKKGDAGMAVPADVSLGKVSGLGANTPPTIDQPPNLSAHVFLPCGYTRWKPPIDPNAVEIYAPAGAIIHDTASNSTITVSPSGITLTTGGVTATLQNGKVAITASSEITLNAPQIALNGTLTATDSSGGTATINAPTQINNRLTTSGPITAPDAIINGVQQSSHKHTGVQPGGGTSGGPTN
;
A
#
# COMPACT_ATOMS: atom_id res chain seq x y z
N MET A 1 -6.48 -35.58 -16.13
CA MET A 1 -5.54 -35.63 -15.00
C MET A 1 -5.68 -34.34 -14.21
N PRO A 2 -6.12 -34.37 -12.94
CA PRO A 2 -6.05 -33.23 -12.03
C PRO A 2 -4.61 -32.74 -11.79
N LEU A 3 -4.49 -31.47 -11.39
CA LEU A 3 -3.23 -30.85 -10.97
C LEU A 3 -3.04 -31.03 -9.47
N PHE A 4 -1.81 -31.31 -9.02
CA PHE A 4 -1.49 -31.36 -7.60
C PHE A 4 -1.50 -29.96 -6.99
N GLY A 5 -2.20 -29.81 -5.86
CA GLY A 5 -2.17 -28.61 -5.04
C GLY A 5 -3.39 -28.51 -4.12
N PRO A 6 -3.28 -27.80 -2.98
CA PRO A 6 -4.43 -27.46 -2.16
C PRO A 6 -5.28 -26.38 -2.85
N GLU A 7 -6.54 -26.23 -2.42
CA GLU A 7 -7.45 -25.18 -2.93
C GLU A 7 -6.86 -23.76 -2.84
N TYR A 8 -6.04 -23.52 -1.81
CA TYR A 8 -5.53 -22.20 -1.43
C TYR A 8 -4.17 -21.84 -2.05
N ILE A 9 -3.52 -22.77 -2.76
CA ILE A 9 -2.25 -22.51 -3.45
C ILE A 9 -2.38 -22.96 -4.89
N ARG A 10 -2.48 -22.01 -5.81
CA ARG A 10 -2.56 -22.27 -7.24
C ARG A 10 -1.27 -21.88 -7.93
N TYR A 11 -0.61 -22.87 -8.52
CA TYR A 11 0.52 -22.65 -9.40
C TYR A 11 0.01 -22.25 -10.80
N PRO A 12 0.67 -21.31 -11.50
CA PRO A 12 0.32 -20.91 -12.86
C PRO A 12 0.83 -21.93 -13.90
N ILE A 13 0.42 -23.19 -13.74
CA ILE A 13 0.81 -24.32 -14.60
C ILE A 13 0.21 -24.12 -16.00
N LYS A 14 1.03 -24.32 -17.04
CA LYS A 14 0.63 -24.20 -18.44
C LYS A 14 1.08 -25.42 -19.26
N LYS A 15 0.52 -25.54 -20.48
CA LYS A 15 0.94 -26.55 -21.45
C LYS A 15 2.45 -26.44 -21.72
N GLY A 16 3.16 -27.57 -21.54
CA GLY A 16 4.60 -27.67 -21.75
C GLY A 16 5.44 -27.61 -20.47
N ASP A 17 4.85 -27.34 -19.31
CA ASP A 17 5.56 -27.40 -18.03
C ASP A 17 5.96 -28.85 -17.70
N ALA A 18 7.17 -29.01 -17.17
CA ALA A 18 7.70 -30.31 -16.75
C ALA A 18 7.11 -30.75 -15.40
N GLY A 19 6.93 -32.05 -15.24
CA GLY A 19 6.40 -32.62 -14.00
C GLY A 19 6.38 -34.14 -14.03
N MET A 20 5.82 -34.70 -12.98
CA MET A 20 5.65 -36.14 -12.80
C MET A 20 4.16 -36.48 -12.81
N ALA A 21 3.79 -37.52 -13.55
CA ALA A 21 2.47 -38.12 -13.44
C ALA A 21 2.51 -39.14 -12.29
N VAL A 22 1.76 -38.88 -11.22
CA VAL A 22 1.70 -39.77 -10.05
C VAL A 22 0.43 -40.63 -10.17
N PRO A 23 0.56 -41.97 -10.30
CA PRO A 23 -0.60 -42.86 -10.38
C PRO A 23 -1.35 -42.93 -9.04
N ALA A 24 -2.64 -43.21 -9.10
CA ALA A 24 -3.47 -43.52 -7.95
C ALA A 24 -4.16 -44.88 -8.15
N ASP A 25 -4.23 -45.68 -7.08
CA ASP A 25 -4.91 -46.97 -7.06
C ASP A 25 -6.44 -46.87 -7.15
N VAL A 26 -6.99 -45.68 -6.96
CA VAL A 26 -8.43 -45.42 -6.94
C VAL A 26 -8.79 -44.25 -7.84
N SER A 27 -10.04 -44.21 -8.31
CA SER A 27 -10.54 -43.10 -9.12
C SER A 27 -10.50 -41.77 -8.36
N LEU A 28 -9.91 -40.75 -8.99
CA LEU A 28 -9.83 -39.38 -8.48
C LEU A 28 -10.96 -38.47 -8.98
N GLY A 29 -11.89 -39.02 -9.78
CA GLY A 29 -12.91 -38.23 -10.49
C GLY A 29 -13.78 -37.39 -9.57
N LYS A 30 -14.23 -37.98 -8.46
CA LYS A 30 -15.04 -37.28 -7.46
C LYS A 30 -14.28 -36.25 -6.64
N VAL A 31 -13.06 -36.58 -6.19
CA VAL A 31 -12.26 -35.68 -5.35
C VAL A 31 -11.77 -34.47 -6.13
N SER A 32 -11.44 -34.65 -7.40
CA SER A 32 -10.99 -33.55 -8.28
C SER A 32 -12.12 -32.77 -8.95
N GLY A 33 -13.34 -33.29 -8.96
CA GLY A 33 -14.46 -32.72 -9.72
C GLY A 33 -14.32 -32.83 -11.24
N LEU A 34 -13.31 -33.55 -11.76
CA LEU A 34 -13.02 -33.69 -13.19
C LEU A 34 -13.52 -35.02 -13.80
N GLY A 35 -14.16 -35.89 -13.02
CA GLY A 35 -14.68 -37.18 -13.48
C GLY A 35 -16.19 -37.32 -13.32
N ALA A 36 -16.73 -38.48 -13.69
CA ALA A 36 -18.15 -38.79 -13.49
C ALA A 36 -18.51 -38.79 -11.99
N ASN A 37 -19.73 -38.37 -11.66
CA ASN A 37 -20.27 -38.33 -10.30
C ASN A 37 -20.56 -39.73 -9.69
N THR A 38 -19.85 -40.77 -10.11
CA THR A 38 -19.96 -42.14 -9.59
C THR A 38 -19.15 -42.29 -8.30
N PRO A 39 -19.68 -42.90 -7.22
CA PRO A 39 -18.96 -43.15 -5.97
C PRO A 39 -17.55 -43.72 -6.22
N PRO A 40 -16.53 -43.29 -5.45
CA PRO A 40 -15.23 -43.91 -5.57
C PRO A 40 -15.39 -45.37 -5.13
N THR A 41 -15.08 -46.30 -6.02
CA THR A 41 -14.93 -47.71 -5.66
C THR A 41 -13.45 -47.98 -5.38
N ILE A 42 -13.17 -49.07 -4.66
CA ILE A 42 -11.81 -49.58 -4.46
C ILE A 42 -11.28 -50.34 -5.69
N ASP A 43 -12.05 -50.34 -6.78
CA ASP A 43 -11.64 -50.99 -8.01
C ASP A 43 -10.49 -50.21 -8.63
N GLN A 44 -9.37 -50.90 -8.83
CA GLN A 44 -8.22 -50.30 -9.49
C GLN A 44 -8.60 -49.91 -10.94
N PRO A 45 -8.46 -48.63 -11.31
CA PRO A 45 -8.66 -48.21 -12.68
C PRO A 45 -7.71 -48.98 -13.61
N PRO A 46 -8.21 -49.59 -14.70
CA PRO A 46 -7.31 -50.21 -15.67
C PRO A 46 -6.48 -49.11 -16.33
N ASN A 47 -5.21 -49.41 -16.62
CA ASN A 47 -4.22 -48.52 -17.25
C ASN A 47 -3.98 -47.21 -16.48
N LEU A 48 -2.99 -46.41 -16.90
CA LEU A 48 -2.59 -45.15 -16.26
C LEU A 48 -3.69 -44.05 -16.34
N SER A 49 -4.94 -44.34 -15.97
CA SER A 49 -6.12 -43.49 -16.13
C SER A 49 -6.37 -42.59 -14.92
N ALA A 50 -6.01 -43.02 -13.70
CA ALA A 50 -6.11 -42.21 -12.48
C ALA A 50 -4.75 -41.65 -12.06
N HIS A 51 -4.47 -40.39 -12.43
CA HIS A 51 -3.19 -39.72 -12.19
C HIS A 51 -3.39 -38.32 -11.66
N VAL A 52 -2.41 -37.82 -10.91
CA VAL A 52 -2.24 -36.41 -10.57
C VAL A 52 -0.95 -35.89 -11.22
N PHE A 53 -0.99 -34.70 -11.77
CA PHE A 53 0.21 -34.03 -12.25
C PHE A 53 0.88 -33.28 -11.10
N LEU A 54 2.07 -33.73 -10.70
CA LEU A 54 2.94 -33.03 -9.76
C LEU A 54 3.95 -32.18 -10.55
N PRO A 55 3.85 -30.83 -10.53
CA PRO A 55 4.82 -30.00 -11.23
C PRO A 55 6.23 -30.20 -10.66
N CYS A 56 7.23 -30.22 -11.53
CA CYS A 56 8.63 -30.29 -11.14
C CYS A 56 9.29 -28.95 -11.44
N GLY A 57 9.83 -28.30 -10.40
CA GLY A 57 10.56 -27.06 -10.55
C GLY A 57 11.75 -27.21 -11.48
N TYR A 58 12.00 -26.20 -12.31
CA TYR A 58 13.15 -26.18 -13.21
C TYR A 58 14.42 -25.84 -12.41
N THR A 59 15.55 -26.49 -12.69
CA THR A 59 16.83 -26.20 -12.01
C THR A 59 17.48 -24.89 -12.46
N ARG A 60 17.07 -24.32 -13.61
CA ARG A 60 17.50 -22.98 -14.07
C ARG A 60 16.52 -21.93 -13.60
N TRP A 61 16.46 -21.81 -12.29
CA TRP A 61 16.00 -20.62 -11.58
C TRP A 61 16.58 -19.35 -12.22
N LYS A 62 15.74 -18.31 -12.39
CA LYS A 62 16.19 -17.06 -13.01
C LYS A 62 16.90 -16.21 -11.96
N PRO A 63 18.22 -15.98 -12.03
CA PRO A 63 18.92 -15.20 -11.01
C PRO A 63 18.44 -13.74 -10.98
N PRO A 64 18.60 -13.05 -9.83
CA PRO A 64 19.18 -13.54 -8.58
C PRO A 64 18.16 -14.36 -7.76
N ILE A 65 18.57 -15.53 -7.27
CA ILE A 65 17.80 -16.37 -6.32
C ILE A 65 18.62 -16.50 -5.06
N ASP A 66 18.00 -16.24 -3.90
CA ASP A 66 18.65 -16.42 -2.60
C ASP A 66 18.48 -17.87 -2.11
N PRO A 67 19.57 -18.65 -1.96
CA PRO A 67 19.47 -20.03 -1.51
C PRO A 67 19.01 -20.18 -0.05
N ASN A 68 18.98 -19.10 0.75
CA ASN A 68 18.61 -19.12 2.16
C ASN A 68 17.20 -18.57 2.42
N ALA A 69 16.44 -18.20 1.39
CA ALA A 69 15.11 -17.64 1.52
C ALA A 69 14.07 -18.42 0.70
N VAL A 70 12.82 -18.39 1.14
CA VAL A 70 11.69 -18.85 0.31
C VAL A 70 11.39 -17.77 -0.71
N GLU A 71 11.46 -18.12 -1.99
CA GLU A 71 11.14 -17.21 -3.10
C GLU A 71 9.84 -17.63 -3.78
N ILE A 72 8.89 -16.70 -3.88
CA ILE A 72 7.61 -16.89 -4.56
C ILE A 72 7.52 -15.89 -5.69
N TYR A 73 7.60 -16.38 -6.93
CA TYR A 73 7.43 -15.55 -8.12
C TYR A 73 6.75 -16.34 -9.24
N ALA A 74 6.12 -15.60 -10.15
CA ALA A 74 5.63 -16.13 -11.41
C ALA A 74 5.79 -15.08 -12.52
N PRO A 75 5.63 -15.43 -13.81
CA PRO A 75 5.86 -14.49 -14.92
C PRO A 75 5.05 -13.19 -14.84
N ALA A 76 3.86 -13.21 -14.23
CA ALA A 76 3.01 -12.05 -14.02
C ALA A 76 3.03 -11.52 -12.57
N GLY A 77 3.91 -12.06 -11.72
CA GLY A 77 3.97 -11.78 -10.29
C GLY A 77 3.14 -12.75 -9.45
N ALA A 78 2.68 -12.31 -8.27
CA ALA A 78 1.99 -13.16 -7.30
C ALA A 78 0.83 -12.40 -6.64
N ILE A 79 -0.22 -13.15 -6.28
CA ILE A 79 -1.40 -12.60 -5.58
C ILE A 79 -1.61 -13.41 -4.31
N ILE A 80 -1.75 -12.73 -3.19
CA ILE A 80 -2.13 -13.29 -1.90
C ILE A 80 -3.42 -12.58 -1.48
N HIS A 81 -4.48 -13.33 -1.22
CA HIS A 81 -5.77 -12.76 -0.85
C HIS A 81 -6.57 -13.66 0.09
N ASP A 82 -7.53 -13.08 0.81
CA ASP A 82 -8.57 -13.85 1.51
C ASP A 82 -9.57 -14.45 0.51
N THR A 83 -10.40 -15.39 0.97
CA THR A 83 -11.38 -16.09 0.11
C THR A 83 -12.33 -15.14 -0.62
N ALA A 84 -12.69 -14.01 0.01
CA ALA A 84 -13.56 -13.00 -0.58
C ALA A 84 -12.81 -11.90 -1.35
N SER A 85 -11.47 -11.93 -1.36
CA SER A 85 -10.60 -10.89 -1.96
C SER A 85 -10.81 -9.47 -1.40
N ASN A 86 -11.30 -9.35 -0.16
CA ASN A 86 -11.39 -8.07 0.55
C ASN A 86 -10.03 -7.55 0.98
N SER A 87 -9.08 -8.44 1.20
CA SER A 87 -7.69 -8.14 1.53
C SER A 87 -6.78 -8.81 0.52
N THR A 88 -5.96 -8.03 -0.18
CA THR A 88 -5.11 -8.51 -1.27
C THR A 88 -3.73 -7.85 -1.23
N ILE A 89 -2.70 -8.66 -1.45
CA ILE A 89 -1.35 -8.23 -1.81
C ILE A 89 -1.10 -8.72 -3.23
N THR A 90 -0.82 -7.79 -4.15
CA THR A 90 -0.49 -8.08 -5.54
C THR A 90 0.91 -7.58 -5.82
N VAL A 91 1.80 -8.51 -6.15
CA VAL A 91 3.11 -8.22 -6.74
C VAL A 91 2.97 -8.41 -8.24
N SER A 92 3.40 -7.43 -9.02
CA SER A 92 3.38 -7.45 -10.49
C SER A 92 4.70 -6.88 -11.05
N PRO A 93 5.02 -7.10 -12.33
CA PRO A 93 6.21 -6.50 -12.94
C PRO A 93 6.25 -4.98 -12.87
N SER A 94 5.08 -4.31 -12.78
CA SER A 94 4.96 -2.86 -12.75
C SER A 94 4.92 -2.27 -11.34
N GLY A 95 4.82 -3.09 -10.29
CA GLY A 95 4.73 -2.60 -8.92
C GLY A 95 4.00 -3.52 -7.95
N ILE A 96 3.78 -3.01 -6.75
CA ILE A 96 3.14 -3.72 -5.64
C ILE A 96 1.88 -2.95 -5.22
N THR A 97 0.77 -3.66 -5.00
CA THR A 97 -0.49 -3.10 -4.49
C THR A 97 -0.95 -3.88 -3.26
N LEU A 98 -1.33 -3.17 -2.21
CA LEU A 98 -1.99 -3.71 -1.02
C LEU A 98 -3.37 -3.08 -0.93
N THR A 99 -4.41 -3.90 -0.74
CA THR A 99 -5.78 -3.43 -0.54
C THR A 99 -6.37 -4.16 0.66
N THR A 100 -6.96 -3.43 1.60
CA THR A 100 -7.72 -4.02 2.71
C THR A 100 -8.60 -2.96 3.37
N GLY A 101 -9.85 -3.30 3.72
CA GLY A 101 -10.70 -2.44 4.55
C GLY A 101 -10.88 -1.00 4.05
N GLY A 102 -10.88 -0.77 2.73
CA GLY A 102 -10.98 0.56 2.12
C GLY A 102 -9.67 1.36 2.09
N VAL A 103 -8.55 0.75 2.46
CA VAL A 103 -7.20 1.31 2.30
C VAL A 103 -6.53 0.68 1.09
N THR A 104 -5.90 1.51 0.27
CA THR A 104 -5.06 1.08 -0.85
C THR A 104 -3.68 1.71 -0.75
N ALA A 105 -2.64 0.89 -0.78
CA ALA A 105 -1.25 1.32 -0.86
C ALA A 105 -0.58 0.78 -2.13
N THR A 106 0.04 1.64 -2.93
CA THR A 106 0.70 1.26 -4.18
C THR A 106 2.14 1.74 -4.23
N LEU A 107 3.05 0.87 -4.68
CA LEU A 107 4.43 1.17 -5.02
C LEU A 107 4.60 0.93 -6.52
N GLN A 108 4.54 2.00 -7.32
CA GLN A 108 4.61 1.90 -8.78
C GLN A 108 5.02 3.25 -9.39
N ASN A 109 5.63 3.23 -10.57
CA ASN A 109 6.01 4.44 -11.32
C ASN A 109 6.87 5.44 -10.51
N GLY A 110 7.75 4.93 -9.63
CA GLY A 110 8.58 5.77 -8.76
C GLY A 110 7.82 6.51 -7.64
N LYS A 111 6.56 6.13 -7.38
CA LYS A 111 5.69 6.75 -6.37
C LYS A 111 5.22 5.73 -5.33
N VAL A 112 5.13 6.18 -4.09
CA VAL A 112 4.29 5.57 -3.05
C VAL A 112 2.98 6.36 -2.99
N ALA A 113 1.85 5.69 -3.13
CA ALA A 113 0.53 6.30 -2.94
C ALA A 113 -0.25 5.51 -1.89
N ILE A 114 -0.84 6.22 -0.93
CA ILE A 114 -1.71 5.64 0.10
C ILE A 114 -3.04 6.39 0.03
N THR A 115 -4.13 5.65 -0.12
CA THR A 115 -5.49 6.16 -0.07
C THR A 115 -6.21 5.48 1.08
N ALA A 116 -6.75 6.28 2.01
CA ALA A 116 -7.54 5.82 3.14
C ALA A 116 -8.79 6.68 3.25
N SER A 117 -9.92 6.07 3.61
CA SER A 117 -11.22 6.77 3.73
C SER A 117 -11.39 7.51 5.05
N SER A 118 -10.56 7.22 6.05
CA SER A 118 -10.66 7.79 7.41
C SER A 118 -9.41 8.56 7.80
N GLU A 119 -8.29 7.87 8.02
CA GLU A 119 -7.06 8.49 8.50
C GLU A 119 -5.80 7.76 8.04
N ILE A 120 -4.67 8.48 8.05
CA ILE A 120 -3.32 7.92 7.97
C ILE A 120 -2.56 8.45 9.19
N THR A 121 -2.20 7.56 10.11
CA THR A 121 -1.48 7.92 11.35
C THR A 121 0.00 7.55 11.21
N LEU A 122 0.89 8.52 11.43
CA LEU A 122 2.34 8.35 11.48
C LEU A 122 2.82 8.61 12.91
N ASN A 123 3.25 7.57 13.62
CA ASN A 123 3.70 7.69 15.01
C ASN A 123 5.19 7.36 15.12
N ALA A 124 6.02 8.39 15.28
CA ALA A 124 7.46 8.27 15.48
C ALA A 124 8.00 9.51 16.22
N PRO A 125 9.14 9.41 16.92
CA PRO A 125 9.80 10.57 17.52
C PRO A 125 10.17 11.67 16.51
N GLN A 126 10.42 11.29 15.25
CA GLN A 126 10.70 12.21 14.16
C GLN A 126 10.10 11.68 12.85
N ILE A 127 9.42 12.55 12.11
CA ILE A 127 9.00 12.33 10.73
C ILE A 127 9.73 13.35 9.87
N ALA A 128 10.67 12.90 9.04
CA ALA A 128 11.47 13.76 8.17
C ALA A 128 10.99 13.67 6.72
N LEU A 129 10.76 14.83 6.09
CA LEU A 129 10.39 14.94 4.68
C LEU A 129 11.50 15.71 3.95
N ASN A 130 12.30 15.01 3.14
CA ASN A 130 13.35 15.63 2.33
C ASN A 130 12.81 15.96 0.93
N GLY A 131 11.98 16.99 0.88
CA GLY A 131 11.29 17.42 -0.33
C GLY A 131 10.28 18.51 -0.01
N THR A 132 9.47 18.88 -1.02
CA THR A 132 8.36 19.80 -0.81
C THR A 132 7.17 19.08 -0.16
N LEU A 133 6.60 19.65 0.89
CA LEU A 133 5.31 19.21 1.44
C LEU A 133 4.19 20.05 0.82
N THR A 134 3.24 19.37 0.19
CA THR A 134 1.98 19.96 -0.27
C THR A 134 0.84 19.32 0.52
N ALA A 135 0.11 20.11 1.30
CA ALA A 135 -1.08 19.69 2.03
C ALA A 135 -2.30 20.38 1.45
N THR A 136 -3.23 19.61 0.89
CA THR A 136 -4.47 20.11 0.28
C THR A 136 -5.64 19.39 0.90
N ASP A 137 -6.72 20.12 1.17
CA ASP A 137 -7.98 19.55 1.60
C ASP A 137 -9.07 19.82 0.56
N SER A 138 -9.70 18.77 0.05
CA SER A 138 -10.84 18.85 -0.86
C SER A 138 -12.18 19.03 -0.14
N SER A 139 -12.22 18.81 1.18
CA SER A 139 -13.41 18.95 2.02
C SER A 139 -13.52 20.32 2.72
N GLY A 140 -12.50 21.17 2.60
CA GLY A 140 -12.51 22.54 3.15
C GLY A 140 -12.17 22.67 4.64
N GLY A 141 -11.63 21.62 5.25
CA GLY A 141 -11.00 21.65 6.56
C GLY A 141 -9.60 22.30 6.55
N THR A 142 -8.85 22.04 7.62
CA THR A 142 -7.63 22.79 7.96
C THR A 142 -6.42 21.88 8.19
N ALA A 143 -5.24 22.34 7.78
CA ALA A 143 -4.00 21.79 8.29
C ALA A 143 -3.73 22.35 9.69
N THR A 144 -3.67 21.49 10.71
CA THR A 144 -3.46 21.87 12.11
C THR A 144 -2.09 21.39 12.59
N ILE A 145 -1.33 22.28 13.24
CA ILE A 145 -0.05 21.96 13.88
C ILE A 145 -0.18 22.28 15.37
N ASN A 146 -0.32 21.23 16.20
CA ASN A 146 -0.45 21.34 17.65
C ASN A 146 0.93 21.27 18.35
N ALA A 147 1.91 22.01 17.83
CA ALA A 147 3.29 22.03 18.32
C ALA A 147 3.99 23.35 17.98
N PRO A 148 5.06 23.74 18.71
CA PRO A 148 5.93 24.83 18.28
C PRO A 148 6.44 24.60 16.86
N THR A 149 6.38 25.63 16.03
CA THR A 149 6.78 25.58 14.63
C THR A 149 7.91 26.56 14.38
N GLN A 150 8.97 26.11 13.70
CA GLN A 150 10.05 26.96 13.22
C GLN A 150 10.02 27.02 11.69
N ILE A 151 10.07 28.23 11.13
CA ILE A 151 10.17 28.47 9.68
C ILE A 151 11.50 29.19 9.44
N ASN A 152 12.49 28.45 8.94
CA ASN A 152 13.78 29.00 8.56
C ASN A 152 13.68 29.52 7.12
N ASN A 153 13.22 30.78 6.96
CA ASN A 153 13.25 31.63 5.76
C ASN A 153 11.96 32.49 5.69
N ARG A 154 11.06 32.22 4.73
CA ARG A 154 9.91 33.07 4.43
C ARG A 154 8.60 32.35 4.69
N LEU A 155 7.71 33.01 5.43
CA LEU A 155 6.28 32.69 5.46
C LEU A 155 5.55 33.59 4.45
N THR A 156 4.70 33.02 3.61
CA THR A 156 3.84 33.76 2.69
C THR A 156 2.42 33.27 2.86
N THR A 157 1.49 34.21 3.04
CA THR A 157 0.07 33.94 3.23
C THR A 157 -0.73 34.82 2.28
N SER A 158 -1.82 34.28 1.73
CA SER A 158 -2.76 35.03 0.88
C SER A 158 -3.97 35.54 1.67
N GLY A 159 -4.23 34.95 2.84
CA GLY A 159 -5.27 35.34 3.77
C GLY A 159 -4.70 36.06 5.01
N PRO A 160 -5.59 36.57 5.88
CA PRO A 160 -5.18 37.22 7.12
C PRO A 160 -4.44 36.25 8.04
N ILE A 161 -3.50 36.79 8.82
CA ILE A 161 -2.89 36.10 9.95
C ILE A 161 -3.60 36.58 11.21
N THR A 162 -4.25 35.67 11.93
CA THR A 162 -4.79 35.93 13.26
C THR A 162 -3.84 35.38 14.30
N ALA A 163 -3.21 36.27 15.06
CA ALA A 163 -2.35 35.94 16.17
C ALA A 163 -2.82 36.74 17.39
N PRO A 164 -3.10 36.10 18.54
CA PRO A 164 -3.47 36.84 19.77
C PRO A 164 -2.39 37.83 20.20
N ASP A 165 -1.12 37.51 19.92
CA ASP A 165 0.02 38.39 20.09
C ASP A 165 1.15 37.94 19.14
N ALA A 166 2.11 38.82 18.89
CA ALA A 166 3.32 38.54 18.14
C ALA A 166 4.48 39.37 18.69
N ILE A 167 5.67 38.77 18.75
CA ILE A 167 6.91 39.50 19.05
C ILE A 167 7.67 39.68 17.75
N ILE A 168 7.83 40.93 17.30
CA ILE A 168 8.52 41.26 16.06
C ILE A 168 9.76 42.07 16.43
N ASN A 169 10.95 41.53 16.11
CA ASN A 169 12.23 42.15 16.47
C ASN A 169 12.33 42.51 17.97
N GLY A 170 11.77 41.67 18.84
CA GLY A 170 11.75 41.89 20.29
C GLY A 170 10.63 42.81 20.80
N VAL A 171 9.78 43.36 19.92
CA VAL A 171 8.67 44.23 20.30
C VAL A 171 7.36 43.43 20.34
N GLN A 172 6.74 43.37 21.52
CA GLN A 172 5.42 42.76 21.71
C GLN A 172 4.32 43.61 21.08
N GLN A 173 3.63 43.05 20.09
CA GLN A 173 2.66 43.78 19.28
C GLN A 173 1.39 44.14 20.05
N SER A 174 0.91 43.29 20.96
CA SER A 174 -0.32 43.59 21.73
C SER A 174 -0.19 44.80 22.67
N SER A 175 1.03 45.21 23.00
CA SER A 175 1.29 46.29 23.97
C SER A 175 2.31 47.33 23.51
N HIS A 176 2.67 47.33 22.21
CA HIS A 176 3.66 48.29 21.72
C HIS A 176 3.15 49.72 21.81
N LYS A 177 4.10 50.65 21.96
CA LYS A 177 3.81 52.08 22.10
C LYS A 177 4.69 52.88 21.16
N HIS A 178 4.16 54.00 20.68
CA HIS A 178 4.91 55.00 19.94
C HIS A 178 5.25 56.16 20.89
N THR A 179 6.49 56.66 20.83
CA THR A 179 6.95 57.83 21.58
C THR A 179 7.16 59.02 20.63
N GLY A 180 7.32 60.24 21.17
CA GLY A 180 7.55 61.43 20.35
C GLY A 180 6.33 61.90 19.55
N VAL A 181 5.13 61.52 19.96
CA VAL A 181 3.87 61.91 19.32
C VAL A 181 3.41 63.30 19.78
N GLN A 182 2.85 64.11 18.88
CA GLN A 182 2.11 65.32 19.25
C GLN A 182 0.73 64.92 19.76
N PRO A 183 0.36 65.24 21.02
CA PRO A 183 -0.97 64.94 21.52
C PRO A 183 -2.05 65.66 20.72
N GLY A 184 -3.15 64.95 20.41
CA GLY A 184 -4.31 65.46 19.70
C GLY A 184 -5.54 64.58 19.94
N GLY A 185 -6.72 65.05 19.52
CA GLY A 185 -7.98 64.31 19.71
C GLY A 185 -8.31 63.29 18.60
N GLY A 186 -7.48 63.18 17.56
CA GLY A 186 -7.71 62.29 16.42
C GLY A 186 -7.09 60.90 16.58
N THR A 187 -7.62 59.92 15.85
CA THR A 187 -7.02 58.58 15.71
C THR A 187 -6.12 58.56 14.48
N SER A 188 -4.94 57.93 14.57
CA SER A 188 -4.12 57.70 13.40
C SER A 188 -4.85 56.81 12.39
N GLY A 189 -4.58 57.02 11.10
CA GLY A 189 -4.90 56.01 10.09
C GLY A 189 -4.13 54.71 10.34
N GLY A 190 -4.51 53.65 9.61
CA GLY A 190 -3.70 52.44 9.55
C GLY A 190 -2.37 52.70 8.81
N PRO A 191 -1.39 51.77 8.90
CA PRO A 191 -0.18 51.84 8.11
C PRO A 191 -0.50 51.98 6.60
N THR A 192 0.21 52.87 5.91
CA THR A 192 0.14 53.00 4.45
C THR A 192 1.42 52.46 3.83
N ASN A 193 1.31 51.91 2.61
CA ASN A 193 2.47 51.46 1.83
C ASN A 193 3.28 52.64 1.26
#